data_AF-A0A2G1NXZ6-F1
#
_entry.id   AF-A0A2G1NXZ6-F1
#
_cell.length_a   1.000
_cell.length_b   1.000
_cell.length_c   1.000
_cell.angle_alpha   90.00
_cell.angle_beta   90.00
_cell.angle_gamma   90.00
#
_symmetry.space_group_name_H-M   'P 1'
#
loop_
_entity.id
_entity.type
_entity.pdbx_description
1 polymer ?
#
loop_
_entity_poly.entity_id
_entity_poly.type
_entity_poly.pdbx_seq_one_letter_code
_entity_poly.pdbx_strand_id
1 'polypeptide(L)'
;MSVLDFLYLLVWLFVVLLLGVVAYLLVDRFVSGLGDSYGLSKMCGVVLFTYLVWLSSFIGIGALPVFVILVIIGIILFFRRGVDFSIFGFYEFVFAVSFLSFASVRSFYPEIYGAEKLMDFAILNSLFRAEVFPPLDPWLSGGYLDFYYYFGHLVVATMGKLTGTPPEVAYNLGLSLFFALAVTTTVSLGYNLAGKKRCGLLAAFFAVLSGNLKSVVLAIKTVYYGFTPDIYYYWGSSRVIPNTANEFPSFTFLHGDLHAHLAAIPLQLLFLVLLLNLYRSLQRGRFEVGTCILTGFVLGFFFPTHSWDYPTYLFIIVLITVYLLGASKQMLKVLSVIVGSSLIFFIPFQITYSSLGCCFCRSHSSWCICIIIFR
;
A
#
# COMPACT_ATOMS: atom_id res chain seq x y z
N MET A 1 -9.58 8.54 -24.40
CA MET A 1 -9.10 7.21 -24.00
C MET A 1 -9.11 6.33 -25.23
N SER A 2 -7.97 5.75 -25.61
CA SER A 2 -7.91 4.84 -26.75
C SER A 2 -8.57 3.49 -26.39
N VAL A 3 -8.90 2.68 -27.40
CA VAL A 3 -9.41 1.31 -27.19
C VAL A 3 -8.38 0.47 -26.41
N LEU A 4 -7.09 0.72 -26.64
CA LEU A 4 -5.99 0.03 -25.97
C LEU A 4 -5.92 0.41 -24.48
N ASP A 5 -6.08 1.69 -24.13
CA ASP A 5 -6.10 2.14 -22.74
C ASP A 5 -7.25 1.50 -21.95
N PHE A 6 -8.42 1.37 -22.59
CA PHE A 6 -9.56 0.70 -21.99
C PHE A 6 -9.28 -0.79 -21.74
N LEU A 7 -8.59 -1.46 -22.67
CA LEU A 7 -8.20 -2.85 -22.51
C LEU A 7 -7.23 -3.02 -21.33
N TYR A 8 -6.23 -2.15 -21.17
CA TYR A 8 -5.33 -2.19 -20.01
C TYR A 8 -6.10 -2.07 -18.70
N LEU A 9 -7.05 -1.13 -18.63
CA LEU A 9 -7.90 -0.95 -17.46
C LEU A 9 -8.70 -2.22 -17.11
N LEU A 10 -9.29 -2.90 -18.10
CA LEU A 10 -10.02 -4.15 -17.88
C LEU A 10 -9.10 -5.30 -17.45
N VAL A 11 -7.91 -5.42 -18.05
CA VAL A 11 -6.94 -6.45 -17.69
C VAL A 11 -6.43 -6.25 -16.26
N TRP A 12 -6.18 -5.01 -15.83
CA TRP A 12 -5.81 -4.71 -14.44
C TRP A 12 -6.91 -5.12 -13.45
N LEU A 13 -8.17 -4.76 -13.73
CA LEU A 13 -9.31 -5.19 -12.91
C LEU A 13 -9.38 -6.72 -12.78
N PHE A 14 -9.21 -7.44 -13.90
CA PHE A 14 -9.23 -8.89 -13.91
C PHE A 14 -8.07 -9.52 -13.14
N VAL A 15 -6.84 -9.01 -13.30
CA VAL A 15 -5.67 -9.49 -12.54
C VAL A 15 -5.87 -9.28 -11.04
N VAL A 16 -6.32 -8.10 -10.60
CA VAL A 16 -6.55 -7.82 -9.18
C VAL A 16 -7.69 -8.66 -8.61
N LEU A 17 -8.73 -8.93 -9.40
CA LEU A 17 -9.79 -9.88 -9.03
C LEU A 17 -9.20 -11.27 -8.73
N LEU A 18 -8.41 -11.82 -9.65
CA LEU A 18 -7.79 -13.13 -9.47
C LEU A 18 -6.86 -13.17 -8.26
N LEU A 19 -5.99 -12.16 -8.10
CA LEU A 19 -5.12 -12.06 -6.93
C LEU A 19 -5.91 -11.96 -5.62
N GLY A 20 -7.00 -11.21 -5.60
CA GLY A 20 -7.88 -11.08 -4.43
C GLY A 20 -8.57 -12.39 -4.06
N VAL A 21 -9.05 -13.16 -5.05
CA VAL A 21 -9.65 -14.49 -4.82
C VAL A 21 -8.61 -15.46 -4.25
N VAL A 22 -7.43 -15.54 -4.87
CA VAL A 22 -6.34 -16.41 -4.40
C VAL A 22 -5.96 -16.03 -2.96
N ALA A 23 -5.77 -14.74 -2.69
CA ALA A 23 -5.40 -14.25 -1.38
C ALA A 23 -6.49 -14.50 -0.32
N TYR A 24 -7.77 -14.37 -0.67
CA TYR A 24 -8.87 -14.69 0.25
C TYR A 24 -8.76 -16.13 0.74
N LEU A 25 -8.59 -17.07 -0.18
CA LEU A 25 -8.46 -18.50 0.12
C LEU A 25 -7.22 -18.85 0.97
N LEU A 26 -6.17 -18.03 0.88
CA LEU A 26 -4.94 -18.19 1.65
C LEU A 26 -5.00 -17.51 3.03
N VAL A 27 -5.55 -16.30 3.10
CA VAL A 27 -5.46 -15.38 4.24
C VAL A 27 -6.57 -15.61 5.26
N ASP A 28 -7.75 -16.05 4.83
CA ASP A 28 -8.94 -16.17 5.69
C ASP A 28 -8.67 -16.93 7.01
N ARG A 29 -7.90 -18.04 6.92
CA ARG A 29 -7.51 -18.86 8.07
C ARG A 29 -6.59 -18.18 9.09
N PHE A 30 -5.96 -17.06 8.73
CA PHE A 30 -5.02 -16.31 9.56
C PHE A 30 -5.66 -15.07 10.18
N VAL A 31 -6.94 -14.81 9.88
CA VAL A 31 -7.68 -13.64 10.37
C VAL A 31 -8.98 -14.02 11.08
N SER A 32 -8.91 -15.01 11.97
CA SER A 32 -10.06 -15.56 12.70
C SER A 32 -10.75 -14.59 13.68
N GLY A 33 -10.10 -13.46 13.99
CA GLY A 33 -10.64 -12.37 14.79
C GLY A 33 -11.59 -11.46 14.02
N LEU A 34 -11.60 -11.54 12.69
CA LEU A 34 -12.45 -10.74 11.81
C LEU A 34 -13.79 -11.43 11.55
N GLY A 35 -14.82 -10.63 11.28
CA GLY A 35 -16.11 -11.12 10.79
C GLY A 35 -16.17 -11.27 9.27
N ASP A 36 -15.23 -10.64 8.57
CA ASP A 36 -15.00 -10.79 7.13
C ASP A 36 -13.51 -10.57 6.82
N SER A 37 -12.99 -11.36 5.89
CA SER A 37 -11.60 -11.30 5.42
C SER A 37 -11.46 -10.87 3.95
N TYR A 38 -12.56 -10.78 3.20
CA TYR A 38 -12.52 -10.54 1.76
C TYR A 38 -12.06 -9.12 1.42
N GLY A 39 -12.52 -8.10 2.16
CA GLY A 39 -12.16 -6.73 1.82
C GLY A 39 -10.65 -6.41 1.95
N LEU A 40 -9.90 -7.15 2.77
CA LEU A 40 -8.44 -7.02 2.86
C LEU A 40 -7.68 -7.93 1.88
N SER A 41 -8.34 -8.93 1.30
CA SER A 41 -7.69 -9.96 0.50
C SER A 41 -7.05 -9.40 -0.76
N LYS A 42 -7.67 -8.40 -1.41
CA LYS A 42 -7.11 -7.73 -2.60
C LYS A 42 -5.75 -7.11 -2.31
N MET A 43 -5.64 -6.39 -1.20
CA MET A 43 -4.37 -5.78 -0.81
C MET A 43 -3.34 -6.86 -0.46
N CYS A 44 -3.73 -7.89 0.28
CA CYS A 44 -2.86 -9.03 0.54
C CYS A 44 -2.39 -9.73 -0.75
N GLY A 45 -3.27 -9.89 -1.74
CA GLY A 45 -2.96 -10.53 -3.02
C GLY A 45 -1.97 -9.72 -3.85
N VAL A 46 -2.18 -8.41 -3.95
CA VAL A 46 -1.25 -7.50 -4.65
C VAL A 46 0.11 -7.47 -3.95
N VAL A 47 0.14 -7.36 -2.61
CA VAL A 47 1.39 -7.37 -1.83
C VAL A 47 2.12 -8.71 -1.94
N LEU A 48 1.41 -9.82 -1.78
CA LEU A 48 1.98 -11.17 -1.87
C LEU A 48 2.53 -11.42 -3.27
N PHE A 49 1.78 -11.08 -4.31
CA PHE A 49 2.23 -11.21 -5.69
C PHE A 49 3.52 -10.40 -5.91
N THR A 50 3.50 -9.11 -5.56
CA THR A 50 4.67 -8.22 -5.71
C THR A 50 5.89 -8.77 -4.98
N TYR A 51 5.72 -9.21 -3.74
CA TYR A 51 6.79 -9.80 -2.93
C TYR A 51 7.35 -11.08 -3.56
N LEU A 52 6.49 -11.97 -4.06
CA LEU A 52 6.93 -13.21 -4.71
C LEU A 52 7.65 -12.95 -6.03
N VAL A 53 7.19 -11.99 -6.84
CA VAL A 53 7.90 -11.57 -8.06
C VAL A 53 9.27 -10.98 -7.72
N TRP A 54 9.34 -10.13 -6.70
CA TRP A 54 10.60 -9.59 -6.22
C TRP A 54 11.56 -10.71 -5.76
N LEU A 55 11.09 -11.63 -4.93
CA LEU A 55 11.91 -12.72 -4.42
C LEU A 55 12.34 -13.68 -5.55
N SER A 56 11.46 -13.96 -6.51
CA SER A 56 11.74 -14.86 -7.62
C SER A 56 12.70 -14.24 -8.65
N SER A 57 12.80 -12.91 -8.69
CA SER A 57 13.73 -12.22 -9.59
C SER A 57 15.20 -12.53 -9.28
N PHE A 58 15.56 -12.83 -8.02
CA PHE A 58 16.92 -13.23 -7.64
C PHE A 58 17.38 -14.54 -8.30
N ILE A 59 16.43 -15.35 -8.79
CA ILE A 59 16.70 -16.58 -9.54
C ILE A 59 16.22 -16.50 -11.00
N GLY A 60 15.96 -15.29 -11.50
CA GLY A 60 15.60 -15.03 -12.90
C GLY A 60 14.15 -15.39 -13.27
N ILE A 61 13.26 -15.62 -12.30
CA ILE A 61 11.84 -15.90 -12.56
C ILE A 61 11.06 -14.59 -12.56
N GLY A 62 10.43 -14.27 -13.70
CA GLY A 62 9.60 -13.08 -13.88
C GLY A 62 8.18 -13.19 -13.32
N ALA A 63 7.38 -12.15 -13.57
CA ALA A 63 6.05 -11.99 -12.99
C ALA A 63 5.01 -13.04 -13.46
N LEU A 64 5.06 -13.45 -14.73
CA LEU A 64 4.07 -14.35 -15.32
C LEU A 64 4.07 -15.76 -14.69
N PRO A 65 5.21 -16.46 -14.55
CA PRO A 65 5.24 -17.76 -13.85
C PRO A 65 4.69 -17.69 -12.42
N VAL A 66 5.05 -16.66 -11.66
CA VAL A 66 4.55 -16.45 -10.29
C VAL A 66 3.03 -16.28 -10.30
N PHE A 67 2.50 -15.47 -11.22
CA PHE A 67 1.06 -15.26 -11.37
C PHE A 67 0.33 -16.57 -11.70
N VAL A 68 0.84 -17.35 -12.66
CA VAL A 68 0.26 -18.64 -13.05
C VAL A 68 0.24 -19.62 -11.87
N ILE A 69 1.34 -19.72 -11.11
CA ILE A 69 1.41 -20.57 -9.92
C ILE A 69 0.37 -20.15 -8.88
N LEU A 70 0.24 -18.85 -8.60
CA LEU A 70 -0.76 -18.34 -7.66
C LEU A 70 -2.18 -18.65 -8.11
N VAL A 71 -2.49 -18.49 -9.40
CA VAL A 71 -3.80 -18.83 -9.97
C VAL A 71 -4.08 -20.33 -9.84
N ILE A 72 -3.11 -21.20 -10.15
CA ILE A 72 -3.25 -22.65 -9.99
C ILE A 72 -3.55 -23.01 -8.52
N ILE A 73 -2.80 -22.43 -7.58
CA ILE A 73 -3.03 -22.62 -6.14
C ILE A 73 -4.46 -22.15 -5.77
N GLY A 74 -4.87 -20.99 -6.27
CA GLY A 74 -6.23 -20.47 -6.08
C GLY A 74 -7.31 -21.41 -6.59
N ILE A 75 -7.16 -21.96 -7.80
CA ILE A 75 -8.10 -22.92 -8.38
C ILE A 75 -8.21 -24.18 -7.51
N ILE A 76 -7.07 -24.74 -7.08
CA ILE A 76 -7.04 -25.92 -6.21
C ILE A 76 -7.77 -25.65 -4.89
N LEU A 77 -7.53 -24.47 -4.29
CA LEU A 77 -8.18 -24.09 -3.03
C LEU A 77 -9.66 -23.79 -3.22
N PHE A 78 -10.05 -23.20 -4.35
CA PHE A 78 -11.44 -22.89 -4.69
C PHE A 78 -12.29 -24.15 -4.72
N PHE A 79 -11.85 -25.20 -5.42
CA PHE A 79 -12.56 -26.48 -5.47
C PHE A 79 -12.62 -27.22 -4.12
N ARG A 80 -11.73 -26.90 -3.18
CA ARG A 80 -11.70 -27.52 -1.84
C ARG A 80 -12.57 -26.81 -0.81
N ARG A 81 -12.77 -25.50 -0.95
CA ARG A 81 -13.35 -24.66 0.12
C ARG A 81 -14.59 -23.86 -0.31
N GLY A 82 -14.78 -23.62 -1.61
CA GLY A 82 -15.79 -22.70 -2.11
C GLY A 82 -15.51 -21.24 -1.73
N VAL A 83 -16.38 -20.33 -2.18
CA VAL A 83 -16.34 -18.89 -1.87
C VAL A 83 -17.76 -18.42 -1.53
N ASP A 84 -17.90 -17.59 -0.49
CA ASP A 84 -19.15 -16.93 -0.19
C ASP A 84 -19.35 -15.73 -1.13
N PHE A 85 -20.28 -15.86 -2.08
CA PHE A 85 -20.55 -14.83 -3.09
C PHE A 85 -21.26 -13.58 -2.55
N SER A 86 -21.87 -13.63 -1.36
CA SER A 86 -22.71 -12.53 -0.85
C SER A 86 -21.90 -11.31 -0.37
N ILE A 87 -20.75 -11.57 0.25
CA ILE A 87 -19.80 -10.55 0.69
C ILE A 87 -18.82 -10.19 -0.43
N PHE A 88 -18.43 -11.19 -1.21
CA PHE A 88 -17.60 -11.06 -2.41
C PHE A 88 -18.11 -9.96 -3.36
N GLY A 89 -19.35 -10.07 -3.82
CA GLY A 89 -19.90 -9.14 -4.82
C GLY A 89 -19.94 -7.69 -4.34
N PHE A 90 -20.09 -7.46 -3.03
CA PHE A 90 -20.07 -6.12 -2.45
C PHE A 90 -18.68 -5.47 -2.55
N TYR A 91 -17.62 -6.17 -2.15
CA TYR A 91 -16.27 -5.61 -2.22
C TYR A 91 -15.75 -5.52 -3.64
N GLU A 92 -16.12 -6.45 -4.53
CA GLU A 92 -15.81 -6.33 -5.95
C GLU A 92 -16.43 -5.09 -6.57
N PHE A 93 -17.70 -4.82 -6.24
CA PHE A 93 -18.37 -3.61 -6.68
C PHE A 93 -17.70 -2.35 -6.13
N VAL A 94 -17.41 -2.30 -4.82
CA VAL A 94 -16.72 -1.17 -4.19
C VAL A 94 -15.36 -0.93 -4.83
N PHE A 95 -14.56 -1.98 -5.02
CA PHE A 95 -13.24 -1.88 -5.63
C PHE A 95 -13.34 -1.39 -7.08
N ALA A 96 -14.20 -2.02 -7.91
CA ALA A 96 -14.35 -1.67 -9.31
C ALA A 96 -14.83 -0.22 -9.48
N VAL A 97 -15.84 0.20 -8.74
CA VAL A 97 -16.32 1.60 -8.77
C VAL A 97 -15.23 2.57 -8.34
N SER A 98 -14.49 2.26 -7.27
CA SER A 98 -13.39 3.11 -6.80
C SER A 98 -12.28 3.22 -7.84
N PHE A 99 -11.85 2.09 -8.40
CA PHE A 99 -10.81 2.03 -9.43
C PHE A 99 -11.23 2.80 -10.69
N LEU A 100 -12.43 2.55 -11.21
CA LEU A 100 -12.95 3.20 -12.41
C LEU A 100 -13.16 4.70 -12.19
N SER A 101 -13.69 5.11 -11.03
CA SER A 101 -13.87 6.52 -10.70
C SER A 101 -12.54 7.26 -10.66
N PHE A 102 -11.51 6.67 -10.05
CA PHE A 102 -10.21 7.31 -9.94
C PHE A 102 -9.43 7.29 -11.26
N ALA A 103 -9.52 6.20 -12.01
CA ALA A 103 -9.00 6.15 -13.38
C ALA A 103 -9.64 7.24 -14.26
N SER A 104 -10.94 7.49 -14.08
CA SER A 104 -11.64 8.58 -14.77
C SER A 104 -11.09 9.95 -14.37
N VAL A 105 -10.86 10.20 -13.07
CA VAL A 105 -10.22 11.44 -12.59
C VAL A 105 -8.83 11.61 -13.22
N ARG A 106 -8.01 10.57 -13.22
CA ARG A 106 -6.67 10.59 -13.82
C ARG A 106 -6.70 10.80 -15.33
N SER A 107 -7.74 10.35 -16.02
CA SER A 107 -7.88 10.51 -17.47
C SER A 107 -8.01 11.97 -17.93
N PHE A 108 -8.46 12.88 -17.05
CA PHE A 108 -8.54 14.32 -17.35
C PHE A 108 -7.17 15.01 -17.29
N TYR A 109 -6.27 14.53 -16.42
CA TYR A 109 -4.93 15.09 -16.22
C TYR A 109 -3.87 13.98 -16.10
N PRO A 110 -3.63 13.20 -17.18
CA PRO A 110 -2.76 12.01 -17.12
C PRO A 110 -1.27 12.36 -17.11
N GLU A 111 -0.92 13.62 -17.36
CA GLU A 111 0.45 14.11 -17.45
C GLU A 111 1.26 13.83 -16.18
N ILE A 112 2.48 13.33 -16.38
CA ILE A 112 3.44 13.00 -15.33
C ILE A 112 4.46 14.14 -15.24
N TYR A 113 3.97 15.31 -14.83
CA TYR A 113 4.76 16.55 -14.78
C TYR A 113 4.51 17.31 -13.47
N GLY A 114 5.57 17.95 -12.96
CA GLY A 114 5.57 18.73 -11.72
C GLY A 114 5.78 17.91 -10.44
N ALA A 115 6.17 18.62 -9.37
CA ALA A 115 6.47 18.03 -8.06
C ALA A 115 7.42 16.82 -8.17
N GLU A 116 7.11 15.72 -7.47
CA GLU A 116 7.95 14.53 -7.39
C GLU A 116 7.65 13.50 -8.50
N LYS A 117 6.67 13.78 -9.37
CA LYS A 117 6.18 12.81 -10.37
C LYS A 117 7.25 12.34 -11.34
N LEU A 118 8.15 13.23 -11.75
CA LEU A 118 9.27 12.89 -12.64
C LEU A 118 10.25 11.93 -11.94
N MET A 119 10.51 12.15 -10.65
CA MET A 119 11.34 11.26 -9.85
C MET A 119 10.70 9.88 -9.72
N ASP A 120 9.42 9.83 -9.36
CA ASP A 120 8.68 8.56 -9.25
C ASP A 120 8.63 7.81 -10.58
N PHE A 121 8.44 8.52 -11.68
CA PHE A 121 8.39 7.92 -13.01
C PHE A 121 9.76 7.40 -13.44
N ALA A 122 10.85 8.08 -13.08
CA ALA A 122 12.20 7.59 -13.32
C ALA A 122 12.48 6.29 -12.55
N ILE A 123 12.07 6.20 -11.28
CA ILE A 123 12.15 4.97 -10.48
C ILE A 123 11.31 3.85 -11.12
N LEU A 124 10.07 4.16 -11.50
CA LEU A 124 9.19 3.20 -12.18
C LEU A 124 9.84 2.66 -13.47
N ASN A 125 10.38 3.52 -14.32
CA ASN A 125 11.08 3.12 -15.55
C ASN A 125 12.33 2.29 -15.28
N SER A 126 13.07 2.57 -14.19
CA SER A 126 14.18 1.72 -13.77
C SER A 126 13.70 0.31 -13.43
N LEU A 127 12.64 0.20 -12.63
CA LEU A 127 12.02 -1.09 -12.26
C LEU A 127 11.44 -1.85 -13.46
N PHE A 128 10.91 -1.14 -14.46
CA PHE A 128 10.45 -1.76 -15.71
C PHE A 128 11.61 -2.35 -16.52
N ARG A 129 12.81 -1.79 -16.46
CA ARG A 129 14.01 -2.31 -17.14
C ARG A 129 14.81 -3.30 -16.31
N ALA A 130 14.59 -3.33 -15.00
CA ALA A 130 15.32 -4.21 -14.09
C ALA A 130 15.03 -5.69 -14.38
N GLU A 131 16.11 -6.47 -14.52
CA GLU A 131 16.10 -7.93 -14.57
C GLU A 131 16.56 -8.55 -13.25
N VAL A 132 17.35 -7.81 -12.47
CA VAL A 132 17.93 -8.21 -11.17
C VAL A 132 17.73 -7.06 -10.17
N PHE A 133 17.67 -7.39 -8.88
CA PHE A 133 17.54 -6.44 -7.78
C PHE A 133 18.83 -6.36 -6.94
N PRO A 134 19.19 -5.17 -6.40
CA PRO A 134 18.51 -3.88 -6.55
C PRO A 134 18.58 -3.32 -7.99
N PRO A 135 17.57 -2.54 -8.44
CA PRO A 135 17.58 -1.96 -9.77
C PRO A 135 18.62 -0.83 -9.85
N LEU A 136 18.97 -0.39 -11.06
CA LEU A 136 19.83 0.79 -11.23
C LEU A 136 19.16 2.04 -10.66
N ASP A 137 19.94 2.91 -10.05
CA ASP A 137 19.44 4.22 -9.61
C ASP A 137 19.35 5.16 -10.83
N PRO A 138 18.15 5.68 -11.18
CA PRO A 138 18.02 6.63 -12.27
C PRO A 138 18.75 7.97 -12.03
N TRP A 139 19.11 8.28 -10.78
CA TRP A 139 19.75 9.54 -10.36
C TRP A 139 21.23 9.39 -10.00
N LEU A 140 21.77 8.16 -9.98
CA LEU A 140 23.17 7.89 -9.67
C LEU A 140 23.80 6.97 -10.74
N SER A 141 24.63 7.55 -11.61
CA SER A 141 25.28 6.81 -12.70
C SER A 141 26.13 5.65 -12.19
N GLY A 142 25.84 4.43 -12.66
CA GLY A 142 26.51 3.21 -12.23
C GLY A 142 26.14 2.73 -10.81
N GLY A 143 25.26 3.46 -10.12
CA GLY A 143 24.74 3.12 -8.80
C GLY A 143 23.45 2.29 -8.86
N TYR A 144 23.05 1.80 -7.70
CA TYR A 144 21.85 1.00 -7.51
C TYR A 144 20.88 1.71 -6.55
N LEU A 145 19.59 1.48 -6.72
CA LEU A 145 18.56 1.98 -5.81
C LEU A 145 18.49 1.09 -4.56
N ASP A 146 19.51 1.22 -3.72
CA ASP A 146 19.75 0.36 -2.55
C ASP A 146 19.58 1.08 -1.20
N PHE A 147 19.21 2.37 -1.22
CA PHE A 147 19.00 3.21 -0.03
C PHE A 147 17.59 3.82 0.06
N TYR A 148 16.82 3.79 -1.04
CA TYR A 148 15.50 4.43 -1.12
C TYR A 148 14.37 3.40 -1.11
N TYR A 149 13.19 3.81 -0.67
CA TYR A 149 11.99 2.99 -0.70
C TYR A 149 11.42 2.94 -2.14
N TYR A 150 11.31 1.74 -2.70
CA TYR A 150 10.81 1.55 -4.07
C TYR A 150 9.71 0.48 -4.18
N PHE A 151 9.29 -0.14 -3.07
CA PHE A 151 8.29 -1.20 -3.13
C PHE A 151 6.91 -0.70 -3.58
N GLY A 152 6.57 0.56 -3.32
CA GLY A 152 5.38 1.20 -3.88
C GLY A 152 5.41 1.23 -5.42
N HIS A 153 6.52 1.68 -5.99
CA HIS A 153 6.73 1.66 -7.44
C HIS A 153 6.83 0.24 -7.98
N LEU A 154 7.36 -0.72 -7.20
CA LEU A 154 7.47 -2.13 -7.57
C LEU A 154 6.11 -2.80 -7.70
N VAL A 155 5.13 -2.47 -6.84
CA VAL A 155 3.74 -2.92 -7.01
C VAL A 155 3.22 -2.52 -8.39
N VAL A 156 3.45 -1.27 -8.81
CA VAL A 156 3.00 -0.78 -10.12
C VAL A 156 3.80 -1.41 -11.26
N ALA A 157 5.12 -1.56 -11.12
CA ALA A 157 5.99 -2.16 -12.12
C ALA A 157 5.64 -3.64 -12.38
N THR A 158 5.40 -4.42 -11.34
CA THR A 158 5.05 -5.84 -11.47
C THR A 158 3.69 -6.04 -12.13
N MET A 159 2.70 -5.22 -11.76
CA MET A 159 1.38 -5.19 -12.41
C MET A 159 1.47 -4.77 -13.88
N GLY A 160 2.22 -3.70 -14.18
CA GLY A 160 2.44 -3.22 -15.54
C GLY A 160 3.14 -4.26 -16.43
N LYS A 161 4.22 -4.86 -15.94
CA LYS A 161 4.95 -5.95 -16.63
C LYS A 161 4.07 -7.18 -16.89
N LEU A 162 3.30 -7.62 -15.89
CA LEU A 162 2.41 -8.77 -16.03
C LEU A 162 1.34 -8.55 -17.12
N THR A 163 0.83 -7.31 -17.21
CA THR A 163 -0.28 -6.96 -18.10
C THR A 163 0.17 -6.39 -19.45
N GLY A 164 1.48 -6.20 -19.66
CA GLY A 164 2.00 -5.53 -20.87
C GLY A 164 1.60 -4.06 -20.97
N THR A 165 1.30 -3.41 -19.85
CA THR A 165 0.92 -1.99 -19.81
C THR A 165 2.18 -1.12 -19.86
N PRO A 166 2.27 -0.14 -20.77
CA PRO A 166 3.43 0.74 -20.87
C PRO A 166 3.56 1.61 -19.59
N PRO A 167 4.77 2.02 -19.19
CA PRO A 167 5.02 2.70 -17.91
C PRO A 167 4.14 3.93 -17.66
N GLU A 168 3.90 4.75 -18.67
CA GLU A 168 3.12 5.99 -18.58
C GLU A 168 1.63 5.75 -18.29
N VAL A 169 1.08 4.64 -18.79
CA VAL A 169 -0.29 4.20 -18.47
C VAL A 169 -0.30 3.49 -17.11
N ALA A 170 0.70 2.65 -16.85
CA ALA A 170 0.84 1.94 -15.58
C ALA A 170 0.96 2.89 -14.38
N TYR A 171 1.64 4.04 -14.53
CA TYR A 171 1.72 5.07 -13.50
C TYR A 171 0.33 5.54 -13.06
N ASN A 172 -0.54 5.89 -14.02
CA ASN A 172 -1.90 6.38 -13.76
C ASN A 172 -2.85 5.28 -13.26
N LEU A 173 -2.74 4.06 -13.79
CA LEU A 173 -3.48 2.91 -13.29
C LEU A 173 -3.01 2.49 -11.89
N GLY A 174 -1.72 2.66 -11.58
CA GLY A 174 -1.14 2.43 -10.26
C GLY A 174 -1.73 3.36 -9.19
N LEU A 175 -1.85 4.65 -9.48
CA LEU A 175 -2.56 5.60 -8.60
C LEU A 175 -4.01 5.15 -8.34
N SER A 176 -4.70 4.70 -9.39
CA SER A 176 -6.08 4.22 -9.31
C SER A 176 -6.19 2.91 -8.52
N LEU A 177 -5.19 2.03 -8.63
CA LEU A 177 -5.07 0.79 -7.86
C LEU A 177 -4.91 1.11 -6.37
N PHE A 178 -3.95 1.96 -6.00
CA PHE A 178 -3.73 2.32 -4.60
C PHE A 178 -4.96 2.99 -3.96
N PHE A 179 -5.64 3.87 -4.70
CA PHE A 179 -6.90 4.47 -4.25
C PHE A 179 -7.97 3.41 -4.00
N ALA A 180 -8.20 2.51 -4.97
CA ALA A 180 -9.23 1.47 -4.84
C ALA A 180 -8.92 0.47 -3.72
N LEU A 181 -7.65 0.12 -3.52
CA LEU A 181 -7.19 -0.71 -2.40
C LEU A 181 -7.41 0.00 -1.06
N ALA A 182 -7.12 1.30 -0.97
CA ALA A 182 -7.34 2.08 0.26
C ALA A 182 -8.83 2.15 0.63
N VAL A 183 -9.70 2.47 -0.34
CA VAL A 183 -11.16 2.50 -0.12
C VAL A 183 -11.66 1.13 0.32
N THR A 184 -11.34 0.07 -0.42
CA THR A 184 -11.87 -1.28 -0.15
C THR A 184 -11.41 -1.81 1.22
N THR A 185 -10.13 -1.61 1.55
CA THR A 185 -9.56 -2.04 2.84
C THR A 185 -10.18 -1.25 4.00
N THR A 186 -10.44 0.05 3.83
CA THR A 186 -11.11 0.86 4.85
C THR A 186 -12.57 0.45 5.04
N VAL A 187 -13.28 0.12 3.97
CA VAL A 187 -14.64 -0.42 4.07
C VAL A 187 -14.63 -1.71 4.88
N SER A 188 -13.63 -2.59 4.66
CA SER A 188 -13.45 -3.80 5.46
C SER A 188 -13.16 -3.51 6.93
N LEU A 189 -12.30 -2.53 7.22
CA LEU A 189 -12.02 -2.10 8.59
C LEU A 189 -13.29 -1.63 9.31
N GLY A 190 -14.03 -0.71 8.69
CA GLY A 190 -15.27 -0.17 9.28
C GLY A 190 -16.38 -1.22 9.41
N TYR A 191 -16.49 -2.16 8.45
CA TYR A 191 -17.38 -3.31 8.58
C TYR A 191 -16.97 -4.21 9.74
N ASN A 192 -15.69 -4.55 9.87
CA ASN A 192 -15.19 -5.41 10.94
C ASN A 192 -15.33 -4.76 12.32
N LEU A 193 -15.27 -3.43 12.44
CA LEU A 193 -15.49 -2.71 13.69
C LEU A 193 -16.96 -2.67 14.11
N ALA A 194 -17.89 -2.43 13.17
CA ALA A 194 -19.28 -2.10 13.50
C ALA A 194 -20.33 -3.13 13.02
N GLY A 195 -19.92 -4.16 12.27
CA GLY A 195 -20.79 -5.20 11.72
C GLY A 195 -21.77 -4.74 10.63
N LYS A 196 -21.61 -3.51 10.08
CA LYS A 196 -22.54 -2.91 9.13
C LYS A 196 -21.81 -2.33 7.91
N LYS A 197 -22.26 -2.68 6.70
CA LYS A 197 -21.69 -2.18 5.43
C LYS A 197 -21.68 -0.65 5.35
N ARG A 198 -22.74 0.01 5.86
CA ARG A 198 -22.84 1.48 5.92
C ARG A 198 -21.71 2.11 6.75
N CYS A 199 -21.32 1.49 7.86
CA CYS A 199 -20.20 1.98 8.68
C CYS A 199 -18.86 1.84 7.95
N GLY A 200 -18.69 0.77 7.16
CA GLY A 200 -17.55 0.63 6.24
C GLY A 200 -17.48 1.76 5.22
N LEU A 201 -18.59 2.07 4.55
CA LEU A 201 -18.65 3.17 3.58
C LEU A 201 -18.38 4.54 4.22
N LEU A 202 -18.94 4.80 5.40
CA LEU A 202 -18.65 6.02 6.16
C LEU A 202 -17.18 6.09 6.59
N ALA A 203 -16.57 4.98 7.00
CA ALA A 203 -15.15 4.93 7.32
C ALA A 203 -14.29 5.28 6.10
N ALA A 204 -14.59 4.73 4.92
CA ALA A 204 -13.89 5.07 3.69
C ALA A 204 -14.07 6.54 3.30
N PHE A 205 -15.27 7.09 3.50
CA PHE A 205 -15.51 8.51 3.31
C PHE A 205 -14.58 9.34 4.20
N PHE A 206 -14.55 9.12 5.51
CA PHE A 206 -13.74 9.93 6.42
C PHE A 206 -12.24 9.70 6.29
N ALA A 207 -11.79 8.44 6.12
CA ALA A 207 -10.37 8.14 6.13
C ALA A 207 -9.68 8.36 4.77
N VAL A 208 -10.40 8.25 3.64
CA VAL A 208 -9.79 8.29 2.30
C VAL A 208 -10.28 9.47 1.47
N LEU A 209 -11.58 9.73 1.46
CA LEU A 209 -12.20 10.72 0.57
C LEU A 209 -12.28 12.12 1.19
N SER A 210 -12.45 12.20 2.51
CA SER A 210 -12.66 13.47 3.19
C SER A 210 -11.36 14.26 3.30
N GLY A 211 -11.47 15.56 3.11
CA GLY A 211 -10.39 16.50 3.32
C GLY A 211 -10.62 17.36 4.56
N ASN A 212 -9.69 18.28 4.79
CA ASN A 212 -9.89 19.29 5.83
C ASN A 212 -10.99 20.30 5.43
N LEU A 213 -11.42 21.10 6.41
CA LEU A 213 -12.49 22.09 6.22
C LEU A 213 -12.12 23.22 5.24
N LYS A 214 -10.87 23.35 4.76
CA LYS A 214 -10.52 24.38 3.78
C LYS A 214 -11.23 24.19 2.45
N SER A 215 -11.54 22.95 2.04
CA SER A 215 -12.32 22.70 0.83
C SER A 215 -13.77 23.18 0.96
N VAL A 216 -14.36 23.08 2.15
CA VAL A 216 -15.71 23.59 2.44
C VAL A 216 -15.71 25.12 2.45
N VAL A 217 -14.73 25.73 3.11
CA VAL A 217 -14.55 27.19 3.11
C VAL A 217 -14.33 27.71 1.68
N LEU A 218 -13.56 26.98 0.87
CA LEU A 218 -13.36 27.30 -0.54
C LEU A 218 -14.69 27.28 -1.30
N ALA A 219 -15.46 26.20 -1.18
CA ALA A 219 -16.75 26.07 -1.87
C ALA A 219 -17.70 27.22 -1.52
N ILE A 220 -17.80 27.60 -0.24
CA ILE A 220 -18.58 28.76 0.20
C ILE A 220 -18.04 30.03 -0.44
N LYS A 221 -16.71 30.25 -0.42
CA LYS A 221 -16.12 31.46 -1.00
C LYS A 221 -16.31 31.56 -2.51
N THR A 222 -16.24 30.44 -3.22
CA THR A 222 -16.47 30.38 -4.65
C THR A 222 -17.93 30.69 -4.99
N VAL A 223 -18.88 30.10 -4.26
CA VAL A 223 -20.32 30.31 -4.51
C VAL A 223 -20.78 31.72 -4.16
N TYR A 224 -20.36 32.26 -3.00
CA TYR A 224 -20.85 33.55 -2.51
C TYR A 224 -20.04 34.74 -2.99
N TYR A 225 -18.72 34.59 -3.16
CA TYR A 225 -17.82 35.70 -3.49
C TYR A 225 -17.15 35.54 -4.86
N GLY A 226 -17.47 34.50 -5.63
CA GLY A 226 -16.83 34.24 -6.92
C GLY A 226 -15.33 33.94 -6.80
N PHE A 227 -14.85 33.53 -5.62
CA PHE A 227 -13.44 33.30 -5.39
C PHE A 227 -12.92 32.07 -6.17
N THR A 228 -11.90 32.28 -6.98
CA THR A 228 -11.17 31.22 -7.68
C THR A 228 -9.85 30.94 -6.96
N PRO A 229 -9.58 29.70 -6.51
CA PRO A 229 -8.36 29.38 -5.80
C PRO A 229 -7.16 29.42 -6.75
N ASP A 230 -6.04 29.94 -6.26
CA ASP A 230 -4.74 29.85 -6.93
C ASP A 230 -3.95 28.62 -6.45
N ILE A 231 -2.76 28.44 -7.02
CA ILE A 231 -1.85 27.34 -6.66
C ILE A 231 -1.41 27.41 -5.19
N TYR A 232 -1.33 28.61 -4.60
CA TYR A 232 -0.98 28.80 -3.20
C TYR A 232 -2.09 28.33 -2.26
N TYR A 233 -3.36 28.52 -2.63
CA TYR A 233 -4.49 27.98 -1.89
C TYR A 233 -4.50 26.46 -1.91
N TYR A 234 -4.21 25.87 -3.08
CA TYR A 234 -4.09 24.41 -3.24
C TYR A 234 -3.01 23.85 -2.29
N TRP A 235 -1.78 24.34 -2.36
CA TRP A 235 -0.70 23.87 -1.47
C TRP A 235 -0.96 24.25 -0.01
N GLY A 236 -1.50 25.43 0.25
CA GLY A 236 -1.89 25.86 1.60
C GLY A 236 -2.91 24.93 2.25
N SER A 237 -3.66 24.13 1.47
CA SER A 237 -4.57 23.13 2.00
C SER A 237 -3.85 21.94 2.67
N SER A 238 -2.63 21.61 2.26
CA SER A 238 -1.82 20.48 2.77
C SER A 238 -0.59 20.92 3.59
N ARG A 239 -0.55 22.19 3.99
CA ARG A 239 0.53 22.83 4.77
C ARG A 239 -0.04 23.55 6.00
N VAL A 240 -0.85 22.84 6.78
CA VAL A 240 -1.53 23.30 8.00
C VAL A 240 -0.54 23.59 9.14
N ILE A 241 0.46 22.73 9.32
CA ILE A 241 1.54 22.94 10.30
C ILE A 241 2.70 23.68 9.61
N PRO A 242 3.18 24.82 10.16
CA PRO A 242 4.26 25.60 9.56
C PRO A 242 5.51 24.77 9.27
N ASN A 243 6.14 25.00 8.11
CA ASN A 243 7.36 24.33 7.65
C ASN A 243 7.27 22.80 7.53
N THR A 244 6.07 22.24 7.40
CA THR A 244 5.89 20.80 7.19
C THR A 244 4.91 20.50 6.06
N ALA A 245 5.10 19.34 5.43
CA ALA A 245 4.12 18.73 4.54
C ALA A 245 3.17 17.83 5.35
N ASN A 246 1.86 18.11 5.30
CA ASN A 246 0.84 17.38 6.05
C ASN A 246 -0.33 17.05 5.13
N GLU A 247 -0.04 16.18 4.18
CA GLU A 247 -1.00 15.77 3.17
C GLU A 247 -1.98 14.75 3.74
N PHE A 248 -3.26 15.00 3.51
CA PHE A 248 -4.33 14.06 3.85
C PHE A 248 -4.62 13.17 2.62
N PRO A 249 -5.13 11.94 2.80
CA PRO A 249 -5.23 10.95 1.73
C PRO A 249 -5.87 11.48 0.43
N SER A 250 -6.99 12.19 0.50
CA SER A 250 -7.63 12.71 -0.70
C SER A 250 -6.79 13.77 -1.44
N PHE A 251 -5.98 14.57 -0.72
CA PHE A 251 -5.04 15.51 -1.34
C PHE A 251 -3.96 14.75 -2.09
N THR A 252 -3.28 13.81 -1.43
CA THR A 252 -2.21 12.99 -2.02
C THR A 252 -2.70 12.22 -3.25
N PHE A 253 -3.86 11.58 -3.18
CA PHE A 253 -4.43 10.89 -4.34
C PHE A 253 -4.70 11.87 -5.49
N LEU A 254 -5.34 13.01 -5.22
CA LEU A 254 -5.64 14.01 -6.25
C LEU A 254 -4.37 14.63 -6.84
N HIS A 255 -3.35 14.86 -6.02
CA HIS A 255 -2.04 15.36 -6.44
C HIS A 255 -1.39 14.36 -7.42
N GLY A 256 -1.46 13.07 -7.10
CA GLY A 256 -1.14 11.98 -8.02
C GLY A 256 0.35 11.80 -8.24
N ASP A 257 1.16 12.02 -7.21
CA ASP A 257 2.53 11.57 -7.12
C ASP A 257 2.56 10.11 -6.62
N LEU A 258 3.21 9.24 -7.37
CA LEU A 258 3.36 7.82 -7.02
C LEU A 258 4.44 7.65 -5.93
N HIS A 259 4.40 8.49 -4.91
CA HIS A 259 5.41 8.56 -3.88
C HIS A 259 5.13 7.56 -2.75
N ALA A 260 6.11 7.37 -1.87
CA ALA A 260 6.00 6.39 -0.79
C ALA A 260 4.84 6.61 0.16
N HIS A 261 4.55 7.86 0.55
CA HIS A 261 3.42 8.13 1.42
C HIS A 261 2.09 7.73 0.78
N LEU A 262 1.93 7.89 -0.54
CA LEU A 262 0.74 7.46 -1.27
C LEU A 262 0.62 5.94 -1.28
N ALA A 263 1.70 5.25 -1.67
CA ALA A 263 1.73 3.80 -1.76
C ALA A 263 1.55 3.13 -0.38
N ALA A 264 1.97 3.80 0.68
CA ALA A 264 1.83 3.31 2.05
C ALA A 264 0.38 3.37 2.57
N ILE A 265 -0.47 4.29 2.13
CA ILE A 265 -1.86 4.43 2.63
C ILE A 265 -2.63 3.10 2.67
N PRO A 266 -2.78 2.34 1.57
CA PRO A 266 -3.49 1.05 1.62
C PRO A 266 -2.78 0.00 2.48
N LEU A 267 -1.45 0.06 2.60
CA LEU A 267 -0.67 -0.86 3.44
C LEU A 267 -0.89 -0.56 4.92
N GLN A 268 -0.91 0.71 5.31
CA GLN A 268 -1.28 1.20 6.64
C GLN A 268 -2.69 0.74 7.01
N LEU A 269 -3.66 0.89 6.10
CA LEU A 269 -5.03 0.44 6.32
C LEU A 269 -5.14 -1.08 6.47
N LEU A 270 -4.41 -1.86 5.66
CA LEU A 270 -4.31 -3.31 5.81
C LEU A 270 -3.75 -3.65 7.19
N PHE A 271 -2.70 -2.95 7.61
CA PHE A 271 -2.08 -3.17 8.90
C PHE A 271 -3.03 -2.89 10.07
N LEU A 272 -3.85 -1.84 10.00
CA LEU A 272 -4.88 -1.56 10.99
C LEU A 272 -5.92 -2.68 11.09
N VAL A 273 -6.31 -3.30 9.96
CA VAL A 273 -7.20 -4.47 9.96
C VAL A 273 -6.52 -5.68 10.62
N LEU A 274 -5.23 -5.92 10.35
CA LEU A 274 -4.46 -6.98 11.00
C LEU A 274 -4.25 -6.73 12.50
N LEU A 275 -4.08 -5.47 12.92
CA LEU A 275 -4.03 -5.10 14.34
C LEU A 275 -5.36 -5.36 15.04
N LEU A 276 -6.50 -5.03 14.40
CA LEU A 276 -7.82 -5.36 14.94
C LEU A 276 -7.99 -6.88 15.09
N ASN A 277 -7.54 -7.65 14.10
CA ASN A 277 -7.54 -9.10 14.16
C ASN A 277 -6.67 -9.63 15.32
N LEU A 278 -5.43 -9.14 15.43
CA LEU A 278 -4.50 -9.51 16.50
C LEU A 278 -5.07 -9.17 17.88
N TYR A 279 -5.61 -7.96 18.06
CA TYR A 279 -6.27 -7.51 19.28
C TYR A 279 -7.38 -8.48 19.69
N ARG A 280 -8.29 -8.82 18.77
CA ARG A 280 -9.41 -9.74 19.03
C ARG A 280 -8.95 -11.17 19.32
N SER A 281 -7.93 -11.66 18.62
CA SER A 281 -7.34 -12.98 18.88
C SER A 281 -6.76 -13.05 20.30
N LEU A 282 -5.97 -12.05 20.68
CA LEU A 282 -5.34 -11.98 22.00
C LEU A 282 -6.36 -11.76 23.13
N GLN A 283 -7.38 -10.94 22.91
CA GLN A 283 -8.47 -10.74 23.86
C GLN A 283 -9.23 -12.05 24.15
N ARG A 284 -9.33 -12.96 23.16
CA ARG A 284 -9.88 -14.30 23.31
C ARG A 284 -8.89 -15.31 23.91
N GLY A 285 -7.68 -14.88 24.28
CA GLY A 285 -6.60 -15.73 24.79
C GLY A 285 -5.96 -16.64 23.74
N ARG A 286 -6.19 -16.39 22.44
CA ARG A 286 -5.69 -17.25 21.36
C ARG A 286 -4.37 -16.71 20.80
N PHE A 287 -3.34 -17.54 20.88
CA PHE A 287 -2.06 -17.31 20.19
C PHE A 287 -2.07 -17.99 18.83
N GLU A 288 -2.42 -17.23 17.79
CA GLU A 288 -2.46 -17.71 16.41
C GLU A 288 -1.16 -17.36 15.70
N VAL A 289 -0.26 -18.34 15.57
CA VAL A 289 1.07 -18.16 14.94
C VAL A 289 0.93 -17.60 13.52
N GLY A 290 -0.05 -18.08 12.75
CA GLY A 290 -0.29 -17.62 11.40
C GLY A 290 -0.69 -16.13 11.32
N THR A 291 -1.50 -15.64 12.26
CA THR A 291 -1.80 -14.21 12.41
C THR A 291 -0.54 -13.40 12.69
N CYS A 292 0.32 -13.90 13.59
CA CYS A 292 1.56 -13.23 13.96
C CYS A 292 2.54 -13.17 12.77
N ILE A 293 2.69 -14.26 12.02
CA ILE A 293 3.53 -14.33 10.82
C ILE A 293 3.00 -13.38 9.73
N LEU A 294 1.68 -13.37 9.47
CA LEU A 294 1.10 -12.46 8.49
C LEU A 294 1.28 -10.99 8.90
N THR A 295 1.09 -10.68 10.19
CA THR A 295 1.30 -9.33 10.74
C THR A 295 2.76 -8.92 10.61
N GLY A 296 3.70 -9.80 10.92
CA GLY A 296 5.13 -9.54 10.76
C GLY A 296 5.56 -9.40 9.30
N PHE A 297 5.01 -10.21 8.39
CA PHE A 297 5.23 -10.05 6.95
C PHE A 297 4.81 -8.66 6.45
N VAL A 298 3.61 -8.19 6.80
CA VAL A 298 3.15 -6.84 6.42
C VAL A 298 3.97 -5.75 7.14
N LEU A 299 4.35 -5.95 8.41
CA LEU A 299 5.23 -5.04 9.14
C LEU A 299 6.58 -4.87 8.40
N GLY A 300 7.19 -5.97 7.97
CA GLY A 300 8.45 -5.95 7.21
C GLY A 300 8.33 -5.21 5.88
N PHE A 301 7.18 -5.32 5.22
CA PHE A 301 6.90 -4.66 3.94
C PHE A 301 6.89 -3.12 4.05
N PHE A 302 6.70 -2.55 5.25
CA PHE A 302 6.86 -1.10 5.44
C PHE A 302 8.28 -0.62 5.19
N PHE A 303 9.32 -1.38 5.57
CA PHE A 303 10.69 -0.90 5.47
C PHE A 303 11.08 -0.45 4.03
N PRO A 304 10.84 -1.26 2.98
CA PRO A 304 11.13 -0.86 1.60
C PRO A 304 10.02 -0.01 0.93
N THR A 305 8.88 0.23 1.61
CA THR A 305 7.75 1.02 1.07
C THR A 305 7.71 2.43 1.65
N HIS A 306 7.83 2.55 2.98
CA HIS A 306 7.89 3.79 3.75
C HIS A 306 8.53 3.49 5.12
N SER A 307 9.83 3.74 5.26
CA SER A 307 10.63 3.17 6.37
C SER A 307 10.23 3.66 7.77
N TRP A 308 9.62 4.83 7.89
CA TRP A 308 9.13 5.39 9.16
C TRP A 308 7.88 4.69 9.71
N ASP A 309 7.15 3.97 8.87
CA ASP A 309 5.97 3.22 9.31
C ASP A 309 6.39 2.01 10.16
N TYR A 310 7.53 1.39 9.86
CA TYR A 310 8.02 0.22 10.60
C TYR A 310 8.14 0.48 12.12
N PRO A 311 8.93 1.47 12.60
CA PRO A 311 9.04 1.72 14.04
C PRO A 311 7.71 2.20 14.66
N THR A 312 6.91 2.95 13.91
CA THR A 312 5.61 3.47 14.37
C THR A 312 4.63 2.32 14.66
N TYR A 313 4.47 1.39 13.72
CA TYR A 313 3.56 0.27 13.88
C TYR A 313 4.09 -0.80 14.82
N LEU A 314 5.41 -1.00 14.88
CA LEU A 314 6.02 -1.86 15.89
C LEU A 314 5.71 -1.35 17.30
N PHE A 315 5.83 -0.04 17.53
CA PHE A 315 5.47 0.57 18.81
C PHE A 315 4.00 0.34 19.17
N ILE A 316 3.08 0.49 18.21
CA ILE A 316 1.65 0.21 18.42
C ILE A 316 1.41 -1.27 18.79
N ILE A 317 2.08 -2.22 18.13
CA ILE A 317 1.99 -3.65 18.48
C ILE A 317 2.45 -3.88 19.92
N VAL A 318 3.59 -3.27 20.31
CA VAL A 318 4.11 -3.38 21.69
C VAL A 318 3.08 -2.85 22.68
N LEU A 319 2.48 -1.68 22.44
CA LEU A 319 1.44 -1.13 23.31
C LEU A 319 0.23 -2.06 23.44
N ILE A 320 -0.29 -2.59 22.32
CA ILE A 320 -1.45 -3.49 22.32
C ILE A 320 -1.13 -4.79 23.09
N THR A 321 0.04 -5.39 22.83
CA THR A 321 0.44 -6.65 23.46
C THR A 321 0.72 -6.48 24.94
N VAL A 322 1.39 -5.40 25.37
CA VAL A 322 1.59 -5.07 26.78
C VAL A 322 0.27 -4.80 27.48
N TYR A 323 -0.64 -4.03 26.86
CA TYR A 323 -1.95 -3.74 27.43
C TYR A 323 -2.79 -5.00 27.65
N LEU A 324 -2.79 -5.94 26.71
CA LEU A 324 -3.61 -7.15 26.79
C LEU A 324 -2.97 -8.28 27.60
N LEU A 325 -1.65 -8.43 27.57
CA LEU A 325 -0.95 -9.61 28.10
C LEU A 325 -0.03 -9.29 29.29
N GLY A 326 0.17 -8.01 29.62
CA GLY A 326 1.18 -7.56 30.57
C GLY A 326 2.61 -7.93 30.16
N ALA A 327 3.57 -7.74 31.06
CA ALA A 327 4.95 -8.18 30.91
C ALA A 327 5.07 -9.71 31.11
N SER A 328 4.54 -10.50 30.18
CA SER A 328 4.44 -11.96 30.26
C SER A 328 5.30 -12.68 29.21
N LYS A 329 5.57 -13.98 29.45
CA LYS A 329 6.23 -14.85 28.46
C LYS A 329 5.43 -14.93 27.15
N GLN A 330 4.10 -14.83 27.22
CA GLN A 330 3.24 -14.85 26.05
C GLN A 330 3.40 -13.57 25.22
N MET A 331 3.51 -12.40 25.84
CA MET A 331 3.84 -11.15 25.16
C MET A 331 5.17 -11.28 24.40
N LEU A 332 6.23 -11.78 25.06
CA LEU A 332 7.53 -11.99 24.41
C LEU A 332 7.43 -12.95 23.22
N LYS A 333 6.62 -14.00 23.33
CA LYS A 333 6.40 -14.97 22.24
C LYS A 333 5.65 -14.35 21.05
N VAL A 334 4.65 -13.50 21.28
CA VAL A 334 3.93 -12.80 20.21
C VAL A 334 4.88 -11.85 19.49
N LEU A 335 5.60 -11.01 20.24
CA LEU A 335 6.54 -10.05 19.68
C LEU A 335 7.69 -10.72 18.94
N SER A 336 8.23 -11.82 19.46
CA SER A 336 9.33 -12.53 18.80
C SER A 336 8.92 -13.15 17.47
N VAL A 337 7.69 -13.65 17.34
CA VAL A 337 7.20 -14.18 16.06
C VAL A 337 6.93 -13.04 15.07
N ILE A 338 6.33 -11.93 15.50
CA ILE A 338 6.06 -10.78 14.62
C ILE A 338 7.36 -10.15 14.14
N VAL A 339 8.27 -9.81 15.06
CA VAL A 339 9.58 -9.20 14.71
C VAL A 339 10.47 -10.19 13.98
N GLY A 340 10.48 -11.47 14.39
CA GLY A 340 11.25 -12.50 13.70
C GLY A 340 10.81 -12.66 12.25
N SER A 341 9.50 -12.74 11.99
CA SER A 341 8.98 -12.85 10.62
C SER A 341 9.18 -11.57 9.80
N SER A 342 9.04 -10.37 10.39
CA SER A 342 9.30 -9.11 9.68
C SER A 342 10.75 -8.97 9.22
N LEU A 343 11.71 -9.54 9.97
CA LEU A 343 13.11 -9.57 9.58
C LEU A 343 13.39 -10.70 8.58
N ILE A 344 12.95 -11.93 8.86
CA ILE A 344 13.27 -13.13 8.07
C ILE A 344 12.82 -12.99 6.61
N PHE A 345 11.60 -12.51 6.35
CA PHE A 345 11.10 -12.36 4.98
C PHE A 345 11.88 -11.31 4.18
N PHE A 346 12.51 -10.34 4.86
CA PHE A 346 13.18 -9.20 4.21
C PHE A 346 14.70 -9.25 4.33
N ILE A 347 15.29 -10.39 4.74
CA ILE A 347 16.74 -10.61 4.74
C ILE A 347 17.37 -10.24 3.39
N PRO A 348 16.85 -10.66 2.21
CA PRO A 348 17.47 -10.30 0.93
C PRO A 348 17.52 -8.77 0.71
N PHE A 349 16.48 -8.05 1.14
CA PHE A 349 16.46 -6.59 1.08
C PHE A 349 17.49 -6.00 2.03
N GLN A 350 17.56 -6.48 3.27
CA GLN A 350 18.50 -5.97 4.28
C GLN A 350 19.97 -6.19 3.92
N ILE A 351 20.30 -7.31 3.25
CA ILE A 351 21.66 -7.60 2.80
C ILE A 351 22.08 -6.66 1.66
N THR A 352 21.15 -6.33 0.77
CA THR A 352 21.41 -5.45 -0.38
C THR A 352 21.31 -3.97 -0.01
N TYR A 353 20.63 -3.64 1.09
CA TYR A 353 20.43 -2.28 1.54
C TYR A 353 21.74 -1.63 1.98
N SER A 354 22.10 -0.54 1.29
CA SER A 354 23.31 0.23 1.57
C SER A 354 22.94 1.52 2.29
N SER A 355 23.43 1.68 3.51
CA SER A 355 23.31 2.97 4.23
C SER A 355 24.33 4.01 3.75
N LEU A 356 25.16 3.72 2.73
CA LEU A 356 26.30 4.55 2.30
C LEU A 356 25.92 5.92 1.73
N GLY A 357 24.62 6.20 1.50
CA GLY A 357 24.12 7.57 1.33
C GLY A 357 24.27 8.46 2.59
N CYS A 358 24.55 7.85 3.75
CA CYS A 358 24.86 8.50 5.03
C CYS A 358 26.37 8.51 5.34
N CYS A 359 27.24 8.57 4.32
CA CYS A 359 28.64 8.94 4.55
C CYS A 359 28.70 10.40 5.04
N PHE A 360 28.93 10.58 6.34
CA PHE A 360 29.40 11.79 7.03
C PHE A 360 29.52 13.04 6.14
N CYS A 361 28.42 13.80 6.05
CA CYS A 361 28.52 15.20 5.64
C CYS A 361 29.29 15.93 6.76
N ARG A 362 30.59 16.15 6.53
CA ARG A 362 31.59 16.63 7.51
C ARG A 362 31.46 18.12 7.83
N SER A 363 30.25 18.68 7.83
CA SER A 363 30.03 20.09 8.17
C SER A 363 28.77 20.29 9.02
N HIS A 364 29.01 20.39 10.34
CA HIS A 364 28.23 21.15 11.33
C HIS A 364 26.75 20.79 11.52
N SER A 365 26.48 19.65 12.17
CA SER A 365 25.63 19.57 13.38
C SER A 365 25.59 18.12 13.91
N SER A 366 25.72 17.93 15.22
CA SER A 366 25.87 16.61 15.85
C SER A 366 24.56 15.83 16.03
N TRP A 367 23.60 16.02 15.13
CA TRP A 367 22.30 15.34 15.09
C TRP A 367 21.87 15.05 13.65
N CYS A 368 22.69 14.33 12.86
CA CYS A 368 22.28 13.85 11.54
C CYS A 368 21.55 12.51 11.66
N ILE A 369 20.28 12.57 12.09
CA ILE A 369 19.25 11.59 11.75
C ILE A 369 18.57 12.10 10.47
N CYS A 370 18.49 11.26 9.44
CA CYS A 370 17.52 11.29 8.34
C CYS A 370 16.87 12.66 8.00
N ILE A 371 17.62 13.61 7.44
CA ILE A 371 17.02 14.75 6.72
C ILE A 371 17.84 14.98 5.45
N ILE A 372 17.50 14.28 4.37
CA ILE A 372 17.71 14.76 3.00
C ILE A 372 16.46 14.42 2.20
N ILE A 373 15.35 15.09 2.52
CA ILE A 373 14.25 15.42 1.61
C ILE A 373 13.70 16.77 2.13
N PHE A 374 13.39 17.69 1.22
CA PHE A 374 12.98 19.08 1.41
C PHE A 374 14.12 20.11 1.57
N ARG A 375 14.56 20.61 0.42
CA ARG A 375 14.62 22.06 0.21
C ARG A 375 13.90 22.43 -1.08
#